data_AF-A0A180G920-F1
#
_entry.id   AF-A0A180G920-F1
#
_cell.length_a   1.000
_cell.length_b   1.000
_cell.length_c   1.000
_cell.angle_alpha   90.00
_cell.angle_beta   90.00
_cell.angle_gamma   90.00
#
_symmetry.space_group_name_H-M   'P 1'
#
loop_
_entity.id
_entity.type
_entity.pdbx_description
1 polymer ?
#
loop_
_entity_poly.entity_id
_entity_poly.type
_entity_poly.pdbx_seq_one_letter_code
_entity_poly.pdbx_strand_id
1 'polypeptide(L)'
;MSGRSTRKSPAVETSTTTSAQDEQDYIKCPILVGENYPIWQRKIKVYLKVKKLLECIEQPMDEEPDDDEEDKYARAAHILGGHVSDDIYNHIITDKNILDAYAIWTELNNEYASSSILAIY
;
A
#
# COMPACT_ATOMS: atom_id res chain seq x y z
N MET A 1 -4.08 46.19 37.14
CA MET A 1 -5.03 45.46 36.29
C MET A 1 -4.33 45.10 35.00
N SER A 2 -4.30 43.82 34.71
CA SER A 2 -3.53 43.12 33.67
C SER A 2 -3.90 43.53 32.24
N GLY A 3 -2.97 43.33 31.30
CA GLY A 3 -3.26 43.40 29.87
C GLY A 3 -2.09 43.06 28.95
N ARG A 4 -1.57 41.83 29.04
CA ARG A 4 -0.55 41.24 28.16
C ARG A 4 -1.07 41.13 26.72
N SER A 5 -0.44 41.80 25.76
CA SER A 5 -0.77 41.64 24.32
C SER A 5 0.10 40.54 23.70
N THR A 6 -0.51 39.37 23.52
CA THR A 6 0.07 38.18 22.93
C THR A 6 0.14 38.33 21.41
N ARG A 7 1.34 38.29 20.82
CA ARG A 7 1.49 38.11 19.36
C ARG A 7 1.03 36.70 18.99
N LYS A 8 -0.01 36.61 18.16
CA LYS A 8 -0.48 35.36 17.54
C LYS A 8 0.56 34.90 16.52
N SER A 9 1.09 33.68 16.68
CA SER A 9 1.72 32.92 15.61
C SER A 9 0.64 32.44 14.63
N PRO A 10 0.89 32.45 13.30
CA PRO A 10 -0.02 31.80 12.37
C PRO A 10 0.17 30.28 12.48
N ALA A 11 -0.94 29.58 12.65
CA ALA A 11 -1.01 28.13 12.62
C ALA A 11 -0.61 27.64 11.22
N VAL A 12 0.20 26.58 11.18
CA VAL A 12 0.47 25.81 9.96
C VAL A 12 -0.84 25.17 9.55
N GLU A 13 -1.45 25.71 8.50
CA GLU A 13 -2.56 25.09 7.80
C GLU A 13 -2.01 23.84 7.11
N THR A 14 -2.19 22.67 7.74
CA THR A 14 -2.07 21.38 7.06
C THR A 14 -3.09 21.38 5.93
N SER A 15 -2.62 21.66 4.72
CA SER A 15 -3.38 21.48 3.49
C SER A 15 -3.60 19.99 3.30
N THR A 16 -4.72 19.49 3.85
CA THR A 16 -5.29 18.20 3.49
C THR A 16 -5.57 18.24 2.00
N THR A 17 -4.64 17.74 1.20
CA THR A 17 -4.86 17.54 -0.23
C THR A 17 -5.72 16.30 -0.36
N THR A 18 -7.03 16.50 -0.22
CA THR A 18 -8.04 15.53 -0.62
C THR A 18 -8.02 15.46 -2.14
N SER A 19 -7.27 14.51 -2.69
CA SER A 19 -7.50 14.07 -4.07
C SER A 19 -8.78 13.25 -4.09
N ALA A 20 -9.88 13.90 -4.48
CA ALA A 20 -11.12 13.24 -4.78
C ALA A 20 -11.01 12.56 -6.15
N GLN A 21 -10.87 11.23 -6.17
CA GLN A 21 -11.27 10.35 -7.29
C GLN A 21 -11.18 8.87 -6.86
N ASP A 22 -12.27 8.37 -6.27
CA ASP A 22 -12.85 7.02 -6.48
C ASP A 22 -13.89 6.75 -5.36
N GLU A 23 -15.11 7.27 -5.54
CA GLU A 23 -16.28 6.87 -4.75
C GLU A 23 -16.73 5.45 -5.14
N GLN A 24 -15.91 4.42 -4.87
CA GLN A 24 -16.42 3.05 -4.69
C GLN A 24 -15.46 2.11 -3.97
N ASP A 25 -14.76 2.56 -2.93
CA ASP A 25 -14.04 1.66 -2.03
C ASP A 25 -15.03 0.91 -1.10
N TYR A 26 -15.77 -0.07 -1.64
CA TYR A 26 -16.63 -0.96 -0.84
C TYR A 26 -15.83 -1.75 0.21
N ILE A 27 -14.51 -1.82 0.07
CA ILE A 27 -13.61 -2.56 0.95
C ILE A 27 -12.50 -1.64 1.41
N LYS A 28 -12.59 -1.18 2.66
CA LYS A 28 -11.47 -0.52 3.33
C LYS A 28 -10.36 -1.55 3.57
N CYS A 29 -9.32 -1.49 2.75
CA CYS A 29 -8.09 -2.25 2.95
C CYS A 29 -7.25 -1.58 4.05
N PRO A 30 -6.80 -2.31 5.09
CA PRO A 30 -5.97 -1.75 6.14
C PRO A 30 -4.56 -1.45 5.61
N ILE A 31 -3.80 -0.66 6.38
CA ILE A 31 -2.35 -0.54 6.23
C ILE A 31 -1.69 -1.76 6.89
N LEU A 32 -0.74 -2.40 6.21
CA LEU A 32 0.07 -3.48 6.78
C LEU A 32 1.05 -2.91 7.82
N VAL A 33 1.04 -3.47 9.01
CA VAL A 33 1.95 -3.13 10.12
C VAL A 33 2.65 -4.38 10.68
N GLY A 34 2.66 -5.46 9.90
CA GLY A 34 3.24 -6.76 10.28
C GLY A 34 2.23 -7.71 10.91
N GLU A 35 1.80 -7.47 12.16
CA GLU A 35 0.94 -8.40 12.91
C GLU A 35 -0.42 -8.66 12.25
N ASN A 36 -0.95 -7.66 11.53
CA ASN A 36 -2.24 -7.75 10.86
C ASN A 36 -2.17 -8.45 9.48
N TYR A 37 -1.03 -9.06 9.13
CA TYR A 37 -0.78 -9.65 7.83
C TYR A 37 -1.91 -10.57 7.32
N PRO A 38 -2.45 -11.55 8.08
CA PRO A 38 -3.50 -12.42 7.56
C PRO A 38 -4.78 -11.69 7.15
N ILE A 39 -5.14 -10.61 7.85
CA ILE A 39 -6.35 -9.83 7.53
C ILE A 39 -6.05 -8.90 6.35
N TRP A 40 -4.89 -8.25 6.38
CA TRP A 40 -4.41 -7.39 5.29
C TRP A 40 -4.36 -8.16 3.97
N GLN A 41 -3.69 -9.32 3.95
CA GLN A 41 -3.49 -10.17 2.78
C GLN A 41 -4.83 -10.55 2.12
N ARG A 42 -5.84 -10.92 2.91
CA ARG A 42 -7.18 -11.24 2.39
C ARG A 42 -7.85 -10.02 1.78
N LYS A 43 -7.77 -8.87 2.44
CA LYS A 43 -8.43 -7.64 1.97
C LYS A 43 -7.78 -7.05 0.73
N ILE A 44 -6.45 -7.01 0.66
CA ILE A 44 -5.74 -6.48 -0.50
C ILE A 44 -5.96 -7.34 -1.75
N LYS A 45 -6.04 -8.68 -1.61
CA LYS A 45 -6.42 -9.57 -2.71
C LYS A 45 -7.81 -9.27 -3.26
N VAL A 46 -8.80 -9.06 -2.38
CA VAL A 46 -10.16 -8.71 -2.83
C VAL A 46 -10.16 -7.32 -3.49
N TYR A 47 -9.41 -6.36 -2.94
CA TYR A 47 -9.26 -5.02 -3.51
C TYR A 47 -8.69 -5.06 -4.93
N LEU A 48 -7.58 -5.78 -5.14
CA LEU A 48 -6.97 -5.99 -6.45
C LEU A 48 -7.91 -6.73 -7.41
N LYS A 49 -8.67 -7.73 -6.91
CA LYS A 49 -9.67 -8.44 -7.73
C LYS A 49 -10.76 -7.51 -8.25
N VAL A 50 -11.29 -6.62 -7.42
CA VAL A 50 -12.30 -5.62 -7.83
C VAL A 50 -11.73 -4.68 -8.88
N LYS A 51 -10.46 -4.31 -8.78
CA LYS A 51 -9.75 -3.46 -9.76
C LYS A 51 -9.21 -4.24 -10.98
N LYS A 52 -9.44 -5.55 -11.08
CA LYS A 52 -8.92 -6.44 -12.14
C LYS A 52 -7.38 -6.46 -12.24
N LEU A 53 -6.71 -6.41 -11.09
CA LEU A 53 -5.25 -6.39 -10.95
C LEU A 53 -4.72 -7.60 -10.15
N LEU A 54 -5.58 -8.57 -9.81
CA LEU A 54 -5.17 -9.72 -9.00
C LEU A 54 -4.09 -10.56 -9.69
N GLU A 55 -4.15 -10.69 -11.01
CA GLU A 55 -3.20 -11.49 -11.79
C GLU A 55 -1.77 -10.97 -11.63
N CYS A 56 -1.57 -9.65 -11.51
CA CYS A 56 -0.26 -9.00 -11.34
C CYS A 56 0.48 -9.38 -10.04
N ILE A 57 -0.20 -10.01 -9.07
CA ILE A 57 0.44 -10.52 -7.84
C ILE A 57 0.45 -12.06 -7.79
N GLU A 58 -0.18 -12.74 -8.75
CA GLU A 58 -0.24 -14.20 -8.84
C GLU A 58 0.74 -14.75 -9.87
N GLN A 59 1.06 -13.95 -10.89
CA GLN A 59 1.97 -14.30 -11.98
C GLN A 59 3.08 -13.25 -12.10
N PRO A 60 4.31 -13.66 -12.43
CA PRO A 60 5.34 -12.71 -12.83
C PRO A 60 4.95 -12.04 -14.15
N MET A 61 5.43 -10.82 -14.35
CA MET A 61 5.32 -10.13 -15.64
C MET A 61 6.06 -10.93 -16.73
N ASP A 62 5.52 -10.90 -17.94
CA ASP A 62 6.17 -11.53 -19.08
C ASP A 62 7.55 -10.89 -19.38
N GLU A 63 8.44 -11.63 -20.06
CA GLU A 63 9.80 -11.14 -20.39
C GLU A 63 9.78 -9.95 -21.37
N GLU A 64 8.75 -9.87 -22.21
CA GLU A 64 8.49 -8.78 -23.16
C GLU A 64 7.04 -8.30 -22.98
N PRO A 65 6.74 -7.53 -21.93
CA PRO A 65 5.39 -7.05 -21.66
C PRO A 65 4.98 -5.98 -22.68
N ASP A 66 3.67 -5.87 -22.92
CA ASP A 66 3.14 -4.69 -23.59
C ASP A 66 2.96 -3.52 -22.62
N ASP A 67 2.81 -2.31 -23.15
CA ASP A 67 2.62 -1.09 -22.34
C ASP A 67 1.41 -1.22 -21.39
N ASP A 68 0.36 -1.94 -21.80
CA ASP A 68 -0.86 -2.15 -21.00
C ASP A 68 -0.60 -3.07 -19.79
N GLU A 69 0.26 -4.08 -19.95
CA GLU A 69 0.71 -4.97 -18.91
C GLU A 69 1.62 -4.23 -17.92
N GLU A 70 2.64 -3.51 -18.40
CA GLU A 70 3.51 -2.69 -17.56
C GLU A 70 2.68 -1.73 -16.68
N ASP A 71 1.69 -1.06 -17.28
CA ASP A 71 0.77 -0.18 -16.56
C ASP A 71 -0.10 -0.90 -15.52
N LYS A 72 -0.52 -2.15 -15.78
CA LYS A 72 -1.28 -2.95 -14.79
C LYS A 72 -0.40 -3.29 -13.59
N TYR A 73 0.83 -3.77 -13.82
CA TYR A 73 1.76 -4.10 -12.74
C TYR A 73 2.15 -2.85 -11.96
N ALA A 74 2.45 -1.73 -12.62
CA ALA A 74 2.76 -0.47 -11.95
C ALA A 74 1.59 0.02 -11.07
N ARG A 75 0.35 -0.08 -11.56
CA ARG A 75 -0.86 0.25 -10.76
C ARG A 75 -1.03 -0.67 -9.57
N ALA A 76 -0.81 -1.97 -9.75
CA ALA A 76 -0.89 -2.94 -8.66
C ALA A 76 0.22 -2.69 -7.61
N ALA A 77 1.44 -2.39 -8.05
CA ALA A 77 2.58 -2.04 -7.20
C ALA A 77 2.30 -0.77 -6.39
N HIS A 78 1.74 0.27 -7.03
CA HIS A 78 1.33 1.48 -6.35
C HIS A 78 0.26 1.22 -5.27
N ILE A 79 -0.73 0.37 -5.57
CA ILE A 79 -1.75 -0.03 -4.59
C ILE A 79 -1.13 -0.78 -3.40
N LEU A 80 -0.21 -1.72 -3.64
CA LEU A 80 0.51 -2.43 -2.58
C LEU A 80 1.29 -1.44 -1.71
N GLY A 81 2.08 -0.57 -2.33
CA GLY A 81 2.87 0.46 -1.65
C GLY A 81 2.02 1.41 -0.82
N GLY A 82 0.84 1.81 -1.31
CA GLY A 82 -0.09 2.66 -0.57
C GLY A 82 -0.80 1.97 0.60
N HIS A 83 -0.71 0.65 0.71
CA HIS A 83 -1.35 -0.14 1.76
C HIS A 83 -0.35 -0.83 2.69
N VAL A 84 0.90 -0.38 2.73
CA VAL A 84 1.90 -0.78 3.72
C VAL A 84 2.33 0.43 4.54
N SER A 85 2.81 0.21 5.76
CA SER A 85 3.41 1.28 6.57
C SER A 85 4.77 1.69 6.00
N ASP A 86 5.19 2.93 6.26
CA ASP A 86 6.46 3.49 5.74
C ASP A 86 7.67 2.62 6.10
N ASP A 87 7.70 2.04 7.30
CA ASP A 87 8.79 1.14 7.73
C ASP A 87 8.87 -0.11 6.84
N ILE A 88 7.73 -0.71 6.51
CA ILE A 88 7.64 -1.86 5.60
C ILE A 88 7.94 -1.44 4.17
N TYR A 89 7.41 -0.29 3.73
CA TYR A 89 7.67 0.26 2.41
C TYR A 89 9.16 0.39 2.17
N ASN A 90 9.89 1.04 3.08
CA ASN A 90 11.33 1.26 2.97
C ASN A 90 12.15 -0.03 3.04
N HIS A 91 11.61 -1.09 3.64
CA HIS A 91 12.30 -2.37 3.75
C HIS A 91 12.12 -3.25 2.51
N ILE A 92 10.90 -3.28 1.96
CA ILE A 92 10.49 -4.18 0.87
C ILE A 92 10.62 -3.53 -0.50
N ILE A 93 10.19 -2.27 -0.63
CA ILE A 93 10.07 -1.61 -1.93
C ILE A 93 11.39 -0.91 -2.24
N THR A 94 11.99 -1.30 -3.35
CA THR A 94 13.28 -0.82 -3.84
C THR A 94 13.13 -0.28 -5.26
N ASP A 95 14.11 0.51 -5.71
CA ASP A 95 14.14 1.02 -7.10
C ASP A 95 14.03 -0.07 -8.17
N LYS A 96 14.34 -1.33 -7.82
CA LYS A 96 14.29 -2.48 -8.73
C LYS A 96 12.90 -3.09 -8.87
N ASN A 97 12.10 -3.06 -7.79
CA ASN A 97 10.81 -3.75 -7.74
C ASN A 97 9.62 -2.79 -7.65
N ILE A 98 9.84 -1.47 -7.60
CA ILE A 98 8.80 -0.44 -7.39
C ILE A 98 7.65 -0.46 -8.41
N LEU A 99 7.87 -1.02 -9.61
CA LEU A 99 6.85 -1.20 -10.64
C LEU A 99 6.43 -2.67 -10.82
N ASP A 100 7.07 -3.60 -10.12
CA ASP A 100 6.82 -5.02 -10.20
C ASP A 100 5.99 -5.48 -8.98
N ALA A 101 4.67 -5.51 -9.18
CA ALA A 101 3.74 -5.94 -8.14
C ALA A 101 3.96 -7.39 -7.68
N TYR A 102 4.43 -8.27 -8.57
CA TYR A 102 4.68 -9.67 -8.25
C TYR A 102 5.89 -9.81 -7.33
N ALA A 103 6.98 -9.09 -7.63
CA ALA A 103 8.17 -9.06 -6.78
C ALA A 103 7.84 -8.51 -5.38
N ILE A 104 7.16 -7.35 -5.30
CA ILE A 104 6.74 -6.76 -4.01
C ILE A 104 5.87 -7.74 -3.23
N TRP A 105 4.86 -8.34 -3.88
CA TRP A 105 3.98 -9.32 -3.25
C TRP A 105 4.76 -10.51 -2.70
N THR A 106 5.73 -11.03 -3.46
CA THR A 106 6.55 -12.17 -3.07
C THR A 106 7.39 -11.87 -1.83
N GLU A 107 8.04 -10.71 -1.78
CA GLU A 107 8.82 -10.28 -0.62
C GLU A 107 7.94 -10.11 0.63
N LEU A 108 6.77 -9.47 0.50
CA LEU A 108 5.80 -9.34 1.61
C LEU A 108 5.35 -10.70 2.16
N ASN A 109 5.07 -11.68 1.29
CA ASN A 109 4.71 -13.02 1.75
C ASN A 109 5.87 -13.70 2.46
N ASN A 110 7.09 -13.59 1.93
CA ASN A 110 8.25 -14.25 2.51
C ASN A 110 8.55 -13.76 3.94
N GLU A 111 8.38 -12.46 4.19
CA GLU A 111 8.68 -11.88 5.51
C GLU A 111 7.53 -12.02 6.53
N TYR A 112 6.29 -11.75 6.08
CA TYR A 112 5.17 -11.60 7.01
C TYR A 112 4.24 -12.82 7.06
N ALA A 113 4.21 -13.68 6.04
CA ALA A 113 3.39 -14.89 6.09
C ALA A 113 3.94 -15.89 7.12
N SER A 114 5.26 -16.04 7.22
CA SER A 114 5.91 -16.92 8.21
C SER A 114 5.70 -16.44 9.65
N SER A 115 5.75 -15.13 9.88
CA SER A 115 5.55 -14.52 11.19
C SER A 115 4.11 -14.69 11.71
N SER A 116 3.13 -14.77 10.80
CA SER A 116 1.71 -14.87 11.15
C SER A 116 1.26 -16.24 11.67
N ILE A 117 2.07 -17.29 11.47
CA ILE A 117 1.77 -18.65 11.98
C ILE A 117 2.02 -18.75 13.49
N LEU A 118 2.96 -17.97 14.04
CA LEU A 118 3.32 -18.03 15.46
C LEU A 118 2.30 -17.33 16.38
N ALA A 119 1.50 -16.40 15.86
CA ALA A 119 0.60 -15.56 16.67
C ALA A 119 -0.73 -16.25 17.06
N ILE A 120 -0.95 -17.51 16.66
CA ILE A 120 -2.21 -18.26 16.91
C ILE A 120 -2.03 -19.36 17.99
N TYR A 121 -0.85 -19.47 18.62
CA TYR A 121 -0.56 -20.45 19.68
C TYR A 121 -0.30 -19.76 21.01
#